data_AF-A0A956YJW6-F1
#
_entry.id   AF-A0A956YJW6-F1
#
_cell.length_a   1.000
_cell.length_b   1.000
_cell.length_c   1.000
_cell.angle_alpha   90.00
_cell.angle_beta   90.00
_cell.angle_gamma   90.00
#
_symmetry.space_group_name_H-M   'P 1'
#
loop_
_entity.id
_entity.type
_entity.pdbx_description
1 polymer ?
#
loop_
_entity_poly.entity_id
_entity_poly.type
_entity_poly.pdbx_seq_one_letter_code
_entity_poly.pdbx_strand_id
1 'polypeptide(L)'
;MRLEKKHDEELARRKGLTGKTVIQVVWLLVTGVLAYFFVNYLFSEGIITPGIFYNQLFIPRSVPEIGLKLIVVFGFVIVMQIVFSIGYIVASPEGRRRTGDASMHSRNKDPFDDRFG
;
A
#
# COMPACT_ATOMS: atom_id res chain seq x y z
N MET A 1 12.54 0.65 35.93
CA MET A 1 13.30 1.42 34.92
C MET A 1 13.53 0.72 33.58
N ARG A 2 14.13 -0.49 33.47
CA ARG A 2 14.29 -1.18 32.15
C ARG A 2 12.99 -1.79 31.59
N LEU A 3 12.10 -2.27 32.47
CA LEU A 3 10.81 -2.84 32.07
C LEU A 3 9.81 -1.79 31.60
N GLU A 4 9.77 -0.63 32.27
CA GLU A 4 8.88 0.50 31.89
C GLU A 4 9.26 1.09 30.53
N LYS A 5 10.57 1.31 30.27
CA LYS A 5 11.04 1.77 28.95
C LYS A 5 10.67 0.79 27.82
N LYS A 6 10.74 -0.52 28.05
CA LYS A 6 10.32 -1.54 27.07
C LYS A 6 8.82 -1.49 26.80
N HIS A 7 8.01 -1.27 27.84
CA HIS A 7 6.56 -1.16 27.72
C HIS A 7 6.14 0.12 26.96
N ASP A 8 6.85 1.22 27.20
CA ASP A 8 6.62 2.49 26.48
C ASP A 8 7.03 2.41 25.01
N GLU A 9 8.12 1.71 24.68
CA GLU A 9 8.53 1.48 23.29
C GLU A 9 7.52 0.58 22.54
N GLU A 10 6.98 -0.45 23.20
CA GLU A 10 5.91 -1.27 22.61
C GLU A 10 4.62 -0.48 22.40
N LEU A 11 4.22 0.36 23.35
CA LEU A 11 3.06 1.26 23.24
C LEU A 11 3.25 2.30 22.13
N ALA A 12 4.43 2.90 22.02
CA ALA A 12 4.77 3.86 20.97
C ALA A 12 4.75 3.19 19.58
N ARG A 13 5.29 1.96 19.47
CA ARG A 13 5.31 1.21 18.21
C ARG A 13 3.91 0.77 17.76
N ARG A 14 3.04 0.38 18.71
CA ARG A 14 1.62 0.08 18.43
C ARG A 14 0.87 1.34 17.96
N LYS A 15 1.09 2.50 18.58
CA LYS A 15 0.50 3.77 18.14
C LYS A 15 0.96 4.16 16.72
N GLY A 16 2.24 3.96 16.40
CA GLY A 16 2.78 4.21 15.07
C GLY A 16 2.21 3.30 13.97
N LEU A 17 1.98 2.02 14.28
CA LEU A 17 1.35 1.07 13.34
C LEU A 17 -0.10 1.44 13.05
N THR A 18 -0.89 1.79 14.07
CA THR A 18 -2.29 2.20 13.87
C THR A 18 -2.42 3.43 12.98
N GLY A 19 -1.56 4.45 13.18
CA GLY A 19 -1.57 5.65 12.33
C GLY A 19 -1.28 5.35 10.86
N LYS A 20 -0.31 4.48 10.58
CA LYS A 20 0.00 4.04 9.21
C LYS A 20 -1.17 3.32 8.55
N THR A 21 -1.80 2.39 9.28
CA THR A 21 -2.96 1.65 8.78
C THR A 21 -4.12 2.59 8.46
N VAL A 22 -4.39 3.59 9.30
CA VAL A 22 -5.44 4.59 9.05
C VAL A 22 -5.14 5.39 7.77
N ILE A 23 -3.91 5.89 7.62
CA ILE A 23 -3.50 6.63 6.42
C ILE A 23 -3.63 5.76 5.18
N GLN A 24 -3.20 4.49 5.25
CA GLN A 24 -3.28 3.55 4.14
C GLN A 24 -4.72 3.24 3.75
N VAL A 25 -5.64 3.08 4.71
CA VAL A 25 -7.07 2.87 4.44
C VAL A 25 -7.69 4.10 3.80
N VAL A 26 -7.42 5.30 4.32
CA VAL A 26 -7.90 6.56 3.72
C VAL A 26 -7.38 6.71 2.30
N TRP A 27 -6.08 6.43 2.08
CA TRP A 27 -5.48 6.48 0.75
C TRP A 27 -6.10 5.47 -0.22
N LEU A 28 -6.37 4.25 0.25
CA LEU A 28 -7.05 3.22 -0.53
C LEU A 28 -8.47 3.64 -0.93
N LEU A 29 -9.22 4.28 -0.04
CA LEU A 29 -10.54 4.82 -0.37
C LEU A 29 -10.43 5.95 -1.42
N VAL A 30 -9.52 6.90 -1.23
CA VAL A 30 -9.33 8.02 -2.17
C VAL A 30 -8.92 7.52 -3.55
N THR A 31 -7.93 6.61 -3.62
CA THR A 31 -7.47 6.04 -4.89
C THR A 31 -8.53 5.17 -5.56
N GLY A 32 -9.32 4.42 -4.78
CA GLY A 32 -10.44 3.65 -5.30
C GLY A 32 -11.52 4.53 -5.94
N VAL A 33 -11.91 5.62 -5.27
CA VAL A 33 -12.89 6.57 -5.81
C VAL A 33 -12.35 7.25 -7.07
N LEU A 34 -11.12 7.76 -7.05
CA LEU A 34 -10.51 8.41 -8.20
C LEU A 34 -10.37 7.44 -9.39
N ALA A 35 -9.94 6.20 -9.15
CA ALA A 35 -9.86 5.18 -10.17
C ALA A 35 -11.23 4.87 -10.78
N TYR A 36 -12.29 4.80 -9.97
CA TYR A 36 -13.65 4.57 -10.46
C TYR A 36 -14.12 5.69 -11.40
N PHE A 37 -13.95 6.95 -11.03
CA PHE A 37 -14.32 8.08 -11.89
C PHE A 37 -13.47 8.12 -13.15
N PHE A 38 -12.17 7.91 -13.03
CA PHE A 38 -11.24 7.93 -14.15
C PHE A 38 -11.55 6.81 -15.17
N VAL A 39 -11.81 5.59 -14.71
CA VAL A 39 -12.19 4.48 -15.59
C VAL A 39 -13.53 4.76 -16.26
N ASN A 40 -14.52 5.26 -15.54
CA ASN A 40 -15.80 5.61 -16.18
C ASN A 40 -15.63 6.67 -17.26
N TYR A 41 -14.77 7.67 -17.03
CA TYR A 41 -14.42 8.68 -18.03
C TYR A 41 -13.75 8.05 -19.26
N LEU A 42 -12.80 7.14 -19.09
CA LEU A 42 -12.14 6.45 -20.22
C LEU A 42 -13.11 5.62 -21.07
N PHE A 43 -14.11 4.99 -20.43
CA PHE A 43 -15.14 4.25 -21.15
C PHE A 43 -16.18 5.18 -21.80
N SER A 44 -16.51 6.32 -21.19
CA SER A 44 -17.47 7.27 -21.79
C SER A 44 -16.92 7.98 -23.02
N GLU A 45 -15.63 8.30 -23.02
CA GLU A 45 -14.92 8.89 -24.17
C GLU A 45 -14.59 7.85 -25.25
N GLY A 46 -14.88 6.57 -25.03
CA GLY A 46 -14.59 5.49 -25.99
C GLY A 46 -13.10 5.18 -26.16
N ILE A 47 -12.23 5.74 -25.31
CA ILE A 47 -10.78 5.45 -25.30
C ILE A 47 -10.56 3.97 -24.98
N ILE A 48 -11.32 3.46 -24.00
CA ILE A 48 -11.35 2.05 -23.65
C ILE A 48 -12.70 1.48 -24.09
N THR A 49 -12.66 0.48 -24.97
CA THR A 49 -13.85 -0.21 -25.44
C THR A 49 -13.90 -1.66 -24.92
N PRO A 50 -15.10 -2.20 -24.63
CA PRO A 50 -15.25 -3.61 -24.24
C PRO A 50 -14.66 -4.58 -25.26
N GLY A 51 -14.67 -4.21 -26.54
CA GLY A 51 -14.10 -5.01 -27.63
C GLY A 51 -12.62 -5.33 -27.47
N ILE A 52 -11.83 -4.43 -26.86
CA ILE A 52 -10.41 -4.70 -26.55
C ILE A 52 -10.30 -5.89 -25.59
N PHE A 53 -11.13 -5.94 -24.56
CA PHE A 53 -11.08 -7.01 -23.57
C PHE A 53 -11.50 -8.36 -24.13
N TYR A 54 -12.56 -8.39 -24.93
CA TYR A 54 -13.05 -9.64 -25.49
C TYR A 54 -12.17 -10.17 -26.61
N ASN A 55 -11.60 -9.29 -27.45
CA ASN A 55 -10.90 -9.71 -28.66
C ASN A 55 -9.37 -9.78 -28.50
N GLN A 56 -8.77 -8.98 -27.60
CA GLN A 56 -7.31 -8.94 -27.41
C GLN A 56 -6.87 -9.61 -26.10
N LEU A 57 -7.64 -9.40 -25.03
CA LEU A 57 -7.35 -9.99 -23.71
C LEU A 57 -8.07 -11.32 -23.47
N PHE A 58 -8.77 -11.85 -24.49
CA PHE A 58 -9.47 -13.13 -24.46
C PHE A 58 -10.44 -13.30 -23.27
N ILE A 59 -11.00 -12.19 -22.77
CA ILE A 59 -12.01 -12.27 -21.72
C ILE A 59 -13.30 -12.84 -22.33
N PRO A 60 -13.98 -13.81 -21.68
CA PRO A 60 -15.25 -14.33 -22.18
C PRO A 60 -16.32 -13.23 -22.28
N ARG A 61 -17.09 -13.24 -23.38
CA ARG A 61 -18.24 -12.31 -23.56
C ARG A 61 -19.36 -12.51 -22.55
N SER A 62 -19.32 -13.59 -21.78
CA SER A 62 -20.22 -13.79 -20.63
C SER A 62 -19.95 -12.81 -19.49
N VAL A 63 -18.77 -12.16 -19.46
CA VAL A 63 -18.46 -11.12 -18.48
C VAL A 63 -19.15 -9.83 -18.88
N PRO A 64 -20.08 -9.28 -18.06
CA PRO A 64 -20.74 -8.03 -18.35
C PRO A 64 -19.76 -6.85 -18.30
N GLU A 65 -20.09 -5.76 -18.98
CA GLU A 65 -19.24 -4.55 -19.04
C GLU A 65 -18.90 -3.99 -17.66
N ILE A 66 -19.82 -4.11 -16.69
CA ILE A 66 -19.57 -3.68 -15.31
C ILE A 66 -18.43 -4.48 -14.68
N GLY A 67 -18.33 -5.77 -14.99
CA GLY A 67 -17.23 -6.63 -14.56
C GLY A 67 -15.90 -6.18 -15.16
N LEU A 68 -15.90 -5.83 -16.45
CA LEU A 68 -14.70 -5.27 -17.11
C LEU A 68 -14.26 -3.96 -16.47
N LYS A 69 -15.19 -3.03 -16.22
CA LYS A 69 -14.88 -1.76 -15.54
C LYS A 69 -14.27 -1.99 -14.16
N LEU A 70 -14.82 -2.92 -13.38
CA LEU A 70 -14.29 -3.27 -12.06
C LEU A 70 -12.88 -3.85 -12.13
N ILE A 71 -12.59 -4.72 -13.11
CA ILE A 71 -11.24 -5.26 -13.33
C ILE A 71 -10.24 -4.13 -13.63
N VAL A 72 -10.62 -3.18 -14.48
CA VAL A 72 -9.77 -2.03 -14.83
C VAL A 72 -9.55 -1.13 -13.61
N VAL A 73 -10.60 -0.82 -12.86
CA VAL A 73 -10.49 -0.03 -11.60
C VAL A 73 -9.54 -0.73 -10.63
N PHE A 74 -9.71 -2.03 -10.42
CA PHE A 74 -8.86 -2.81 -9.53
C PHE A 74 -7.39 -2.80 -9.98
N GLY A 75 -7.14 -2.97 -11.28
CA GLY A 75 -5.81 -2.85 -11.87
C GLY A 75 -5.16 -1.49 -11.59
N PHE A 76 -5.88 -0.39 -11.82
CA PHE A 76 -5.39 0.96 -11.52
C PHE A 76 -5.10 1.17 -10.04
N VAL A 77 -5.97 0.69 -9.16
CA VAL A 77 -5.77 0.78 -7.70
C VAL A 77 -4.49 0.03 -7.32
N ILE A 78 -4.27 -1.19 -7.81
CA ILE A 78 -3.04 -1.94 -7.53
C ILE A 78 -1.80 -1.14 -7.96
N VAL A 79 -1.79 -0.61 -9.18
CA VAL A 79 -0.65 0.18 -9.69
C VAL A 79 -0.39 1.40 -8.79
N MET A 80 -1.44 2.12 -8.39
CA MET A 80 -1.33 3.27 -7.49
C MET A 80 -0.83 2.90 -6.09
N GLN A 81 -1.25 1.74 -5.56
CA GLN A 81 -0.77 1.24 -4.26
C GLN A 81 0.71 0.83 -4.30
N ILE A 82 1.18 0.30 -5.43
CA ILE A 82 2.61 0.00 -5.64
C ILE A 82 3.41 1.31 -5.64
N VAL A 83 2.99 2.30 -6.43
CA VAL A 83 3.65 3.61 -6.48
C VAL A 83 3.68 4.27 -5.11
N PHE A 84 2.58 4.22 -4.36
CA PHE A 84 2.52 4.75 -3.01
C PHE A 84 3.47 4.01 -2.05
N SER A 85 3.55 2.69 -2.16
CA SER A 85 4.45 1.87 -1.34
C SER A 85 5.92 2.21 -1.60
N ILE A 86 6.30 2.41 -2.86
CA ILE A 86 7.65 2.88 -3.24
C ILE A 86 7.88 4.30 -2.70
N GLY A 87 6.91 5.20 -2.88
CA GLY A 87 6.97 6.56 -2.35
C GLY A 87 7.14 6.58 -0.83
N TYR A 88 6.43 5.72 -0.11
CA TYR A 88 6.56 5.56 1.34
C TYR A 88 7.95 5.07 1.74
N ILE A 89 8.51 4.07 1.03
CA ILE A 89 9.86 3.57 1.28
C ILE A 89 10.91 4.69 1.12
N VAL A 90 10.77 5.53 0.08
CA VAL A 90 11.73 6.60 -0.21
C VAL A 90 11.55 7.82 0.70
N ALA A 91 10.32 8.23 0.98
CA ALA A 91 10.03 9.46 1.71
C ALA A 91 10.01 9.28 3.23
N SER A 92 9.60 8.12 3.75
CA SER A 92 9.45 7.93 5.20
C SER A 92 10.78 7.51 5.87
N PRO A 93 11.13 8.09 7.03
CA PRO A 93 12.31 7.69 7.80
C PRO A 93 12.29 6.22 8.23
N GLU A 94 11.09 5.66 8.42
CA GLU A 94 10.89 4.26 8.80
C GLU A 94 11.01 3.31 7.60
N GLY A 95 10.68 3.75 6.38
CA GLY A 95 10.89 3.01 5.14
C GLY A 95 12.35 2.95 4.70
N ARG A 96 13.16 3.93 5.13
CA ARG A 96 14.62 3.94 4.94
C ARG A 96 15.40 3.10 5.96
N ARG A 97 14.74 2.56 7.00
CA ARG A 97 15.42 1.66 7.94
C ARG A 97 15.82 0.39 7.20
N ARG A 98 17.13 0.14 7.12
CA ARG A 98 17.68 -1.04 6.42
C ARG A 98 17.11 -2.31 7.03
N THR A 99 16.64 -3.22 6.18
CA THR A 99 16.35 -4.59 6.57
C THR A 99 17.65 -5.21 7.07
N GLY A 100 17.79 -5.37 8.40
CA GLY A 100 19.05 -5.76 9.02
C GLY A 100 19.37 -5.02 10.33
N ASP A 101 18.72 -3.90 10.63
CA ASP A 101 18.80 -3.34 11.98
C ASP A 101 18.22 -4.33 12.98
N ALA A 102 19.04 -4.72 13.95
CA ALA A 102 18.72 -5.70 14.96
C ALA A 102 17.40 -5.33 15.65
N SER A 103 16.34 -6.09 15.36
CA SER A 103 15.15 -6.05 16.22
C SER A 103 15.57 -6.47 17.64
N MET A 104 14.89 -5.95 18.66
CA MET A 104 15.10 -6.35 20.07
C MET A 104 14.82 -7.85 20.35
N HIS A 105 14.46 -8.64 19.33
CA HIS A 105 14.36 -10.10 19.39
C HIS A 105 15.55 -10.83 18.75
N SER A 106 16.58 -10.12 18.27
CA SER A 106 17.85 -10.77 17.93
C SER A 106 18.52 -11.24 19.23
N ARG A 107 18.90 -12.52 19.28
CA ARG A 107 19.58 -13.12 20.44
C ARG A 107 20.94 -12.47 20.76
N ASN A 108 21.41 -11.57 19.90
CA ASN A 108 22.74 -11.00 19.87
C ASN A 108 22.72 -9.46 19.79
N LYS A 109 21.73 -8.78 20.38
CA LYS A 109 21.84 -7.33 20.58
C LYS A 109 22.82 -7.09 21.73
N ASP A 110 24.02 -6.61 21.38
CA ASP A 110 25.04 -6.24 22.35
C ASP A 110 24.52 -5.06 23.21
N PRO A 111 24.43 -5.20 24.54
CA PRO A 111 23.95 -4.14 25.43
C PRO A 111 24.84 -2.89 25.48
N PHE A 112 25.97 -2.85 24.75
CA PHE A 112 26.84 -1.69 24.63
C PHE A 112 26.73 -0.92 23.30
N ASP A 113 26.00 -1.44 22.32
CA ASP A 113 25.89 -0.83 20.99
C ASP A 113 25.06 0.48 21.01
N ASP A 114 24.16 0.63 21.97
CA ASP A 114 23.31 1.82 22.13
C ASP A 114 24.01 3.01 22.86
N ARG A 115 25.31 2.91 23.19
CA ARG A 115 26.04 4.01 23.91
C ARG A 115 26.81 4.95 22.99
N PHE A 116 26.98 4.61 21.71
CA PHE A 116 27.78 5.38 20.76
C PHE A 116 27.03 5.58 19.43
N GLY A 117 25.82 6.14 19.48
CA GLY A 117 25.03 6.48 18.29
C GLY A 117 23.75 7.23 18.63
#